data_AF-M9SFC6-F1
#
_entry.id   AF-M9SFC6-F1
#
_cell.length_a   1.000
_cell.length_b   1.000
_cell.length_c   1.000
_cell.angle_alpha   90.00
_cell.angle_beta   90.00
_cell.angle_gamma   90.00
#
_symmetry.space_group_name_H-M   'P 1'
#
loop_
_entity.id
_entity.type
_entity.pdbx_description
1 polymer ?
#
loop_
_entity_poly.entity_id
_entity_poly.type
_entity_poly.pdbx_seq_one_letter_code
_entity_poly.pdbx_strand_id
1 'polypeptide(L)'
;MSATDIDTYVAIQVLAAPFILVGFLYMVYRKFLIPMVAVIVLVAALWLLDVDSSTILFLAEIIFGAVGVACVVGVFQRLIFYKTLHIIRYINVKEKLGFVDRAVAFLFNVPPDLDTRNMEVDFNQVGKKFPWKDMFSTVMLSMAVGLFVWIYFSMNPALSDLDLTKASLSVFTVILYVPVIILPFSVFKSMNARIGTNYRDFKLYNGVVATIQRMAVPVVAVFLYLFYKIGNAEDVMVVMKFIALSAGTIFLVTLLTSLLYFYMMEASIVSDIGKKWNLFMPVPLLMSLKDEDPEDGSYYPATPERDESDLGDIEIAVRE
;
A
#
# COMPACT_ATOMS: atom_id res chain seq x y z
N MET A 1 -34.48 -0.56 21.94
CA MET A 1 -33.06 -0.15 21.96
C MET A 1 -32.83 0.64 20.69
N SER A 2 -32.82 1.97 20.79
CA SER A 2 -32.68 2.88 19.65
C SER A 2 -31.26 2.79 19.10
N ALA A 3 -31.11 2.63 17.79
CA ALA A 3 -29.83 2.47 17.09
C ALA A 3 -29.03 3.79 16.95
N THR A 4 -29.16 4.71 17.90
CA THR A 4 -28.61 6.08 17.81
C THR A 4 -27.48 6.39 18.81
N ASP A 5 -27.16 5.48 19.74
CA ASP A 5 -26.08 5.65 20.72
C ASP A 5 -24.91 4.68 20.46
N ILE A 6 -24.53 4.47 19.20
CA ILE A 6 -23.19 3.94 18.93
C ILE A 6 -22.24 5.12 19.10
N ASP A 7 -21.52 5.13 20.23
CA ASP A 7 -20.45 6.08 20.52
C ASP A 7 -19.57 6.20 19.27
N THR A 8 -19.46 7.39 18.68
CA THR A 8 -18.93 7.63 17.32
C THR A 8 -17.54 7.01 17.12
N TYR A 9 -16.79 6.84 18.22
CA TYR A 9 -15.49 6.17 18.27
C TYR A 9 -15.56 4.67 18.00
N VAL A 10 -16.57 3.98 18.52
CA VAL A 10 -16.80 2.55 18.25
C VAL A 10 -17.13 2.36 16.77
N ALA A 11 -17.91 3.26 16.17
CA ALA A 11 -18.20 3.23 14.74
C ALA A 11 -16.94 3.41 13.87
N ILE A 12 -16.01 4.28 14.27
CA ILE A 12 -14.72 4.47 13.57
C ILE A 12 -13.82 3.24 13.77
N GLN A 13 -13.81 2.63 14.96
CA GLN A 13 -13.05 1.41 15.25
C GLN A 13 -13.53 0.21 14.42
N VAL A 14 -14.84 0.12 14.16
CA VAL A 14 -15.43 -0.90 13.27
C VAL A 14 -14.86 -0.84 11.84
N LEU A 15 -14.33 0.30 11.37
CA LEU A 15 -13.67 0.37 10.07
C LEU A 15 -12.44 -0.55 9.98
N ALA A 16 -11.73 -0.82 11.08
CA ALA A 16 -10.62 -1.77 11.08
C ALA A 16 -11.05 -3.24 11.24
N ALA A 17 -12.31 -3.52 11.55
CA ALA A 17 -12.81 -4.88 11.73
C ALA A 17 -12.50 -5.84 10.56
N PRO A 18 -12.57 -5.42 9.27
CA PRO A 18 -12.16 -6.27 8.15
C PRO A 18 -10.69 -6.70 8.25
N PHE A 19 -9.78 -5.82 8.67
CA PHE A 19 -8.38 -6.17 8.83
C PHE A 19 -8.16 -7.13 9.99
N ILE A 20 -8.84 -6.90 11.12
CA ILE A 20 -8.78 -7.82 12.27
C ILE A 20 -9.24 -9.22 11.86
N LEU A 21 -10.37 -9.31 11.16
CA LEU A 21 -10.94 -10.58 10.73
C LEU A 21 -10.01 -11.31 9.76
N VAL A 22 -9.46 -10.61 8.76
CA VAL A 22 -8.48 -11.19 7.83
C VAL A 22 -7.23 -11.66 8.56
N GLY A 23 -6.71 -10.85 9.50
CA GLY A 23 -5.53 -11.20 10.29
C GLY A 23 -5.75 -12.42 11.18
N PHE A 24 -6.90 -12.48 11.86
CA PHE A 24 -7.29 -13.61 12.69
C PHE A 24 -7.43 -14.89 11.86
N LEU A 25 -8.19 -14.86 10.75
CA LEU A 25 -8.35 -16.00 9.86
C LEU A 25 -7.00 -16.48 9.31
N TYR A 26 -6.09 -15.55 8.96
CA TYR A 26 -4.75 -15.89 8.50
C TYR A 26 -3.93 -16.62 9.57
N MET A 27 -3.93 -16.13 10.82
CA MET A 27 -3.22 -16.78 11.92
C MET A 27 -3.76 -18.18 12.20
N VAL A 28 -5.09 -18.36 12.15
CA VAL A 28 -5.73 -19.67 12.30
C VAL A 28 -5.31 -20.61 11.17
N TYR A 29 -5.39 -20.16 9.92
CA TYR A 29 -5.00 -20.96 8.75
C TYR A 29 -3.54 -21.40 8.78
N ARG A 30 -2.61 -20.51 9.18
CA ARG A 30 -1.18 -20.81 9.32
C ARG A 30 -0.83 -21.55 10.62
N LYS A 31 -1.81 -21.85 11.49
CA LYS A 31 -1.63 -22.48 12.79
C LYS A 31 -0.67 -21.72 13.72
N PHE A 32 -0.64 -20.39 13.64
CA PHE A 32 0.08 -19.54 14.58
C PHE A 32 -0.70 -19.40 15.89
N LEU A 33 -0.97 -20.53 16.54
CA LEU A 33 -1.82 -20.60 17.73
C LEU A 33 -1.16 -19.95 18.95
N ILE A 34 0.16 -20.06 19.08
CA ILE A 34 0.92 -19.51 20.22
C ILE A 34 0.78 -17.98 20.32
N PRO A 35 1.11 -17.17 19.28
CA PRO A 35 0.93 -15.72 19.36
C PRO A 35 -0.55 -15.33 19.49
N MET A 36 -1.47 -16.08 18.87
CA MET A 36 -2.91 -15.84 18.99
C MET A 36 -3.40 -16.00 20.43
N VAL A 37 -3.03 -17.09 21.11
CA VAL A 37 -3.38 -17.34 22.52
C VAL A 37 -2.75 -16.29 23.42
N ALA A 38 -1.50 -15.89 23.18
CA ALA A 38 -0.83 -14.86 23.96
C ALA A 38 -1.59 -13.51 23.90
N VAL A 39 -2.09 -13.13 22.73
CA VAL A 39 -2.89 -11.89 22.57
C VAL A 39 -4.24 -12.00 23.28
N ILE A 40 -4.92 -13.16 23.17
CA ILE A 40 -6.20 -13.39 23.86
C ILE A 40 -6.00 -13.32 25.38
N VAL A 41 -4.95 -13.93 25.91
CA VAL A 41 -4.61 -13.89 27.34
C VAL A 41 -4.29 -12.46 27.78
N LEU A 42 -3.54 -11.69 26.97
CA LEU A 42 -3.24 -10.29 27.24
C LEU A 42 -4.52 -9.45 27.31
N VAL A 43 -5.42 -9.60 26.33
CA VAL A 43 -6.72 -8.91 26.29
C VAL A 43 -7.57 -9.26 27.51
N ALA A 44 -7.64 -10.54 27.87
CA ALA A 44 -8.37 -11.00 29.05
C ALA A 44 -7.77 -10.45 30.35
N ALA A 45 -6.44 -10.42 30.48
CA ALA A 45 -5.75 -9.86 31.64
C ALA A 45 -5.99 -8.35 31.78
N LEU A 46 -5.95 -7.59 30.67
CA LEU A 46 -6.24 -6.15 30.68
C LEU A 46 -7.70 -5.88 31.04
N TRP A 47 -8.62 -6.72 30.57
CA TRP A 47 -10.04 -6.62 30.94
C TRP A 47 -10.26 -6.87 32.43
N LEU A 48 -9.57 -7.85 33.02
CA LEU A 48 -9.62 -8.11 34.48
C LEU A 48 -9.00 -6.99 35.33
N LEU A 49 -8.16 -6.14 34.75
CA LEU A 49 -7.55 -4.97 35.41
C LEU A 49 -8.39 -3.69 35.26
N ASP A 50 -9.64 -3.80 34.78
CA ASP A 50 -10.54 -2.67 34.52
C ASP A 50 -9.93 -1.57 33.62
N VAL A 51 -9.07 -1.97 32.67
CA VAL A 51 -8.57 -1.07 31.64
C VAL A 51 -9.70 -0.69 30.69
N ASP A 52 -9.76 0.57 30.28
CA ASP A 52 -10.81 1.08 29.40
C ASP A 52 -10.93 0.27 28.10
N SER A 53 -12.17 -0.09 27.73
CA SER A 53 -12.45 -1.00 26.62
C SER A 53 -11.93 -0.49 25.27
N SER A 54 -11.87 0.84 25.08
CA SER A 54 -11.34 1.44 23.85
C SER A 54 -9.83 1.18 23.68
N THR A 55 -9.09 1.14 24.79
CA THR A 55 -7.65 0.87 24.80
C THR A 55 -7.36 -0.61 24.54
N ILE A 56 -8.18 -1.51 25.09
CA ILE A 56 -8.08 -2.95 24.86
C ILE A 56 -8.36 -3.28 23.39
N LEU A 57 -9.42 -2.70 22.81
CA LEU A 57 -9.76 -2.87 21.40
C LEU A 57 -8.66 -2.33 20.48
N PHE A 58 -8.11 -1.16 20.79
CA PHE A 58 -7.00 -0.57 20.04
C PHE A 58 -5.75 -1.48 20.02
N LEU A 59 -5.38 -2.08 21.16
CA LEU A 59 -4.26 -3.02 21.23
C LEU A 59 -4.52 -4.29 20.39
N ALA A 60 -5.72 -4.85 20.48
CA ALA A 60 -6.11 -6.00 19.67
C ALA A 60 -6.11 -5.67 18.16
N GLU A 61 -6.59 -4.47 17.81
CA GLU A 61 -6.57 -3.92 16.45
C GLU A 61 -5.16 -3.80 15.88
N ILE A 62 -4.20 -3.27 16.64
CA ILE A 62 -2.83 -3.16 16.16
C ILE A 62 -2.26 -4.55 15.85
N ILE A 63 -2.46 -5.52 16.74
CA ILE A 63 -1.80 -6.82 16.62
C ILE A 63 -2.43 -7.67 15.49
N PHE A 64 -3.75 -7.85 15.52
CA PHE A 64 -4.45 -8.63 14.49
C PHE A 64 -4.59 -7.85 13.19
N GLY A 65 -4.94 -6.56 13.28
CA GLY A 65 -5.11 -5.69 12.12
C GLY A 65 -3.81 -5.52 11.34
N ALA A 66 -2.64 -5.46 11.98
CA ALA A 66 -1.39 -5.37 11.23
C ALA A 66 -1.08 -6.62 10.39
N VAL A 67 -1.39 -7.81 10.91
CA VAL A 67 -1.30 -9.06 10.13
C VAL A 67 -2.32 -9.04 8.98
N GLY A 68 -3.55 -8.59 9.25
CA GLY A 68 -4.58 -8.45 8.23
C GLY A 68 -4.19 -7.50 7.11
N VAL A 69 -3.65 -6.33 7.46
CA VAL A 69 -3.13 -5.33 6.51
C VAL A 69 -2.03 -5.95 5.64
N ALA A 70 -1.07 -6.68 6.21
CA ALA A 70 -0.04 -7.35 5.43
C ALA A 70 -0.62 -8.36 4.42
N CYS A 71 -1.66 -9.09 4.80
CA CYS A 71 -2.36 -10.04 3.91
C CYS A 71 -3.09 -9.31 2.77
N VAL A 72 -3.84 -8.25 3.10
CA VAL A 72 -4.58 -7.43 2.13
C VAL A 72 -3.63 -6.78 1.12
N VAL A 73 -2.51 -6.24 1.59
CA VAL A 73 -1.43 -5.72 0.74
C VAL A 73 -0.95 -6.79 -0.22
N GLY A 74 -0.75 -8.03 0.26
CA GLY A 74 -0.33 -9.13 -0.60
C GLY A 74 -1.32 -9.47 -1.71
N VAL A 75 -2.62 -9.38 -1.42
CA VAL A 75 -3.68 -9.53 -2.44
C VAL A 75 -3.62 -8.37 -3.45
N PHE A 76 -3.54 -7.12 -2.97
CA PHE A 76 -3.44 -5.96 -3.86
C PHE A 76 -2.22 -6.01 -4.78
N GLN A 77 -1.07 -6.45 -4.27
CA GLN A 77 0.13 -6.60 -5.09
C GLN A 77 -0.08 -7.57 -6.24
N ARG A 78 -0.70 -8.73 -5.99
CA ARG A 78 -0.99 -9.72 -7.03
C ARG A 78 -1.95 -9.17 -8.10
N LEU A 79 -2.91 -8.34 -7.70
CA LEU A 79 -3.91 -7.76 -8.59
C LEU A 79 -3.37 -6.59 -9.42
N ILE A 80 -2.59 -5.71 -8.78
CA ILE A 80 -2.14 -4.44 -9.37
C ILE A 80 -0.88 -4.66 -10.21
N PHE A 81 0.03 -5.55 -9.82
CA PHE A 81 1.36 -5.67 -10.43
C PHE A 81 1.32 -5.82 -11.96
N TYR A 82 0.60 -6.81 -12.48
CA TYR A 82 0.50 -7.05 -13.91
C TYR A 82 -0.24 -5.96 -14.66
N LYS A 83 -1.35 -5.47 -14.09
CA LYS A 83 -2.14 -4.38 -14.68
C LYS A 83 -1.28 -3.12 -14.83
N THR A 84 -0.52 -2.77 -13.80
CA THR A 84 0.38 -1.62 -13.82
C THR A 84 1.52 -1.80 -14.81
N LEU A 85 2.17 -2.96 -14.84
CA LEU A 85 3.23 -3.21 -15.84
C LEU A 85 2.69 -3.13 -17.27
N HIS A 86 1.51 -3.67 -17.53
CA HIS A 86 0.86 -3.58 -18.83
C HIS A 86 0.63 -2.11 -19.21
N ILE A 87 0.00 -1.33 -18.33
CA ILE A 87 -0.26 0.10 -18.57
C ILE A 87 1.04 0.85 -18.89
N ILE A 88 2.09 0.66 -18.09
CA ILE A 88 3.36 1.37 -18.29
C ILE A 88 4.02 0.95 -19.61
N ARG A 89 3.99 -0.35 -19.96
CA ARG A 89 4.57 -0.86 -21.22
C ARG A 89 3.94 -0.20 -22.45
N TYR A 90 2.64 0.09 -22.42
CA TYR A 90 1.92 0.65 -23.56
C TYR A 90 1.66 2.16 -23.46
N ILE A 91 2.14 2.83 -22.41
CA ILE A 91 1.84 4.23 -22.12
C ILE A 91 2.30 5.20 -23.22
N ASN A 92 3.41 4.88 -23.89
CA ASN A 92 3.96 5.68 -24.99
C ASN A 92 3.52 5.17 -26.37
N VAL A 93 2.71 4.11 -26.42
CA VAL A 93 2.22 3.49 -27.67
C VAL A 93 0.74 3.81 -27.91
N LYS A 94 -0.05 3.94 -26.84
CA LYS A 94 -1.48 4.22 -26.94
C LYS A 94 -1.73 5.61 -27.52
N GLU A 95 -2.64 5.67 -28.50
CA GLU A 95 -3.06 6.92 -29.15
C GLU A 95 -3.91 7.79 -28.20
N LYS A 96 -4.72 7.16 -27.33
CA LYS A 96 -5.51 7.84 -26.30
C LYS A 96 -5.25 7.24 -24.92
N LEU A 97 -4.67 8.04 -24.04
CA LEU A 97 -4.48 7.67 -22.64
C LEU A 97 -5.78 7.87 -21.84
N GLY A 98 -6.35 6.77 -21.36
CA GLY A 98 -7.46 6.78 -20.42
C GLY A 98 -7.10 7.41 -19.06
N PHE A 99 -8.09 7.69 -18.23
CA PHE A 99 -7.87 8.31 -16.91
C PHE A 99 -6.95 7.48 -16.00
N VAL A 100 -7.13 6.15 -16.02
CA VAL A 100 -6.31 5.20 -15.25
C VAL A 100 -4.86 5.21 -15.75
N ASP A 101 -4.66 5.25 -17.07
CA ASP A 101 -3.32 5.27 -17.67
C ASP A 101 -2.56 6.54 -17.28
N ARG A 102 -3.25 7.70 -17.29
CA ARG A 102 -2.67 8.97 -16.81
C ARG A 102 -2.32 8.94 -15.33
N ALA A 103 -3.18 8.35 -14.50
CA ALA A 103 -2.92 8.22 -13.06
C ALA A 103 -1.69 7.35 -12.79
N VAL A 104 -1.54 6.23 -13.51
CA VAL A 104 -0.36 5.36 -13.43
C VAL A 104 0.89 6.08 -13.95
N ALA A 105 0.80 6.80 -15.08
CA ALA A 105 1.90 7.61 -15.64
C ALA A 105 2.44 8.59 -14.61
N PHE A 106 1.53 9.33 -13.98
CA PHE A 106 1.84 10.34 -12.98
C PHE A 106 2.42 9.71 -11.71
N LEU A 107 1.79 8.64 -11.21
CA LEU A 107 2.24 7.97 -10.00
C LEU A 107 3.65 7.39 -10.16
N PHE A 108 3.92 6.71 -11.28
CA PHE A 108 5.23 6.12 -11.56
C PHE A 108 6.24 7.10 -12.16
N ASN A 109 5.84 8.36 -12.41
CA ASN A 109 6.68 9.42 -12.96
C ASN A 109 7.50 8.95 -14.18
N VAL A 110 6.84 8.24 -15.09
CA VAL A 110 7.48 7.65 -16.27
C VAL A 110 7.76 8.77 -17.28
N PRO A 111 9.02 9.01 -17.67
CA PRO A 111 9.34 10.01 -18.68
C PRO A 111 8.70 9.65 -20.04
N PRO A 112 8.12 10.63 -20.77
CA PRO A 112 7.50 10.38 -22.07
C PRO A 112 8.52 9.93 -23.13
N ASP A 113 9.79 10.30 -22.97
CA ASP A 113 10.85 10.07 -23.97
C ASP A 113 11.51 8.68 -23.85
N LEU A 114 11.10 7.85 -22.88
CA LEU A 114 11.66 6.52 -22.68
C LEU A 114 10.87 5.46 -23.47
N ASP A 115 11.58 4.55 -24.14
CA ASP A 115 10.93 3.36 -24.72
C ASP A 115 10.53 2.39 -23.59
N THR A 116 9.24 2.40 -23.23
CA THR A 116 8.69 1.58 -22.14
C THR A 116 8.48 0.12 -22.54
N ARG A 117 8.76 -0.26 -23.79
CA ARG A 117 8.63 -1.66 -24.25
C ARG A 117 9.71 -2.57 -23.66
N ASN A 118 10.89 -2.02 -23.40
CA ASN A 118 12.03 -2.73 -22.82
C ASN A 118 11.89 -2.88 -21.30
N MET A 119 10.79 -3.48 -20.85
CA MET A 119 10.58 -3.78 -19.43
C MET A 119 11.27 -5.07 -19.03
N GLU A 120 12.12 -4.97 -18.01
CA GLU A 120 12.79 -6.09 -17.39
C GLU A 120 12.35 -6.25 -15.94
N VAL A 121 12.19 -7.51 -15.53
CA VAL A 121 11.83 -7.89 -14.17
C VAL A 121 12.79 -9.00 -13.74
N ASP A 122 13.41 -8.86 -12.58
CA ASP A 122 14.37 -9.81 -12.04
C ASP A 122 13.79 -10.52 -10.80
N PHE A 123 13.47 -11.80 -10.96
CA PHE A 123 12.89 -12.63 -9.91
C PHE A 123 13.94 -13.26 -8.99
N ASN A 124 15.23 -13.19 -9.33
CA ASN A 124 16.31 -13.85 -8.59
C ASN A 124 16.83 -13.04 -7.39
N GLN A 125 16.17 -11.93 -7.05
CA GLN A 125 16.56 -11.07 -5.92
C GLN A 125 15.93 -11.51 -4.59
N VAL A 126 14.94 -12.40 -4.61
CA VAL A 126 14.25 -12.88 -3.42
C VAL A 126 15.19 -13.76 -2.58
N GLY A 127 15.36 -13.40 -1.31
CA GLY A 127 16.00 -14.27 -0.31
C GLY A 127 17.51 -14.11 -0.12
N LYS A 128 18.19 -13.18 -0.81
CA LYS A 128 19.64 -12.98 -0.59
C LYS A 128 19.96 -12.35 0.77
N LYS A 129 19.20 -11.35 1.23
CA LYS A 129 19.28 -10.69 2.55
C LYS A 129 17.95 -9.99 2.89
N PHE A 130 17.62 -9.83 4.18
CA PHE A 130 16.45 -9.05 4.60
C PHE A 130 16.60 -7.57 4.18
N PRO A 131 15.62 -6.98 3.49
CA PRO A 131 15.78 -5.68 2.83
C PRO A 131 15.52 -4.50 3.80
N TRP A 132 16.37 -4.35 4.82
CA TRP A 132 16.23 -3.31 5.86
C TRP A 132 16.07 -1.89 5.29
N LYS A 133 16.92 -1.51 4.34
CA LYS A 133 16.87 -0.17 3.71
C LYS A 133 15.53 0.08 3.02
N ASP A 134 14.94 -0.97 2.46
CA ASP A 134 13.71 -0.86 1.68
C ASP A 134 12.51 -0.78 2.60
N MET A 135 12.48 -1.63 3.63
CA MET A 135 11.51 -1.52 4.72
C MET A 135 11.52 -0.12 5.34
N PHE A 136 12.69 0.41 5.71
CA PHE A 136 12.79 1.76 6.29
C PHE A 136 12.33 2.84 5.32
N SER A 137 12.65 2.73 4.02
CA SER A 137 12.17 3.67 3.01
C SER A 137 10.64 3.65 2.93
N THR A 138 10.01 2.48 2.99
CA THR A 138 8.55 2.35 2.93
C THR A 138 7.87 2.80 4.22
N VAL A 139 8.49 2.55 5.37
CA VAL A 139 8.05 3.07 6.68
C VAL A 139 8.08 4.60 6.69
N MET A 140 9.16 5.23 6.23
CA MET A 140 9.26 6.69 6.18
C MET A 140 8.21 7.31 5.25
N LEU A 141 7.95 6.67 4.11
CA LEU A 141 6.89 7.09 3.19
C LEU A 141 5.51 6.97 3.85
N SER A 142 5.28 5.86 4.55
CA SER A 142 4.03 5.61 5.29
C SER A 142 3.84 6.57 6.45
N MET A 143 4.92 6.94 7.13
CA MET A 143 4.89 7.94 8.18
C MET A 143 4.50 9.32 7.63
N ALA A 144 5.05 9.73 6.48
CA ALA A 144 4.70 11.01 5.86
C ALA A 144 3.21 11.10 5.49
N VAL A 145 2.66 10.04 4.87
CA VAL A 145 1.24 9.97 4.53
C VAL A 145 0.36 9.84 5.78
N GLY A 146 0.80 9.06 6.77
CA GLY A 146 0.07 8.88 8.03
C GLY A 146 -0.03 10.15 8.84
N LEU A 147 1.05 10.94 8.89
CA LEU A 147 1.03 12.26 9.52
C LEU A 147 0.10 13.23 8.77
N PHE A 148 0.05 13.18 7.44
CA PHE A 148 -0.89 14.00 6.67
C PHE A 148 -2.36 13.67 7.01
N VAL A 149 -2.70 12.39 7.02
CA VAL A 149 -4.04 11.92 7.38
C VAL A 149 -4.37 12.32 8.81
N TRP A 150 -3.45 12.13 9.75
CA TRP A 150 -3.63 12.52 11.14
C TRP A 150 -3.85 14.04 11.30
N ILE A 151 -3.05 14.87 10.63
CA ILE A 151 -3.24 16.33 10.62
C ILE A 151 -4.64 16.71 10.12
N TYR A 152 -5.07 16.11 9.01
CA TYR A 152 -6.38 16.39 8.42
C TYR A 152 -7.52 16.06 9.39
N PHE A 153 -7.47 14.89 10.04
CA PHE A 153 -8.46 14.50 11.04
C PHE A 153 -8.39 15.38 12.29
N SER A 154 -7.19 15.73 12.76
CA SER A 154 -6.98 16.58 13.94
C SER A 154 -7.44 18.03 13.71
N MET A 155 -7.42 18.52 12.47
CA MET A 155 -7.87 19.88 12.14
C MET A 155 -9.36 19.94 11.77
N ASN A 156 -10.04 18.81 11.66
CA ASN A 156 -11.44 18.77 11.27
C ASN A 156 -12.35 19.24 12.43
N PRO A 157 -13.07 20.38 12.28
CA PRO A 157 -13.93 20.92 13.34
C PRO A 157 -15.12 20.00 13.68
N ALA A 158 -15.46 19.03 12.84
CA ALA A 158 -16.48 18.02 13.17
C ALA A 158 -16.04 17.04 14.28
N LEU A 159 -14.75 17.00 14.60
CA LEU A 159 -14.14 16.11 15.60
C LEU A 159 -13.51 16.87 16.78
N SER A 160 -13.62 18.20 16.81
CA SER A 160 -12.93 19.05 17.80
C SER A 160 -13.64 19.17 19.16
N ASP A 161 -14.93 18.85 19.24
CA ASP A 161 -15.73 18.96 20.48
C ASP A 161 -15.70 17.67 21.34
N LEU A 162 -14.70 16.82 21.12
CA LEU A 162 -14.65 15.44 21.57
C LEU A 162 -13.52 15.20 22.56
N ASP A 163 -13.74 14.26 23.49
CA ASP A 163 -12.74 13.82 24.47
C ASP A 163 -11.45 13.38 23.75
N LEU A 164 -10.37 14.15 23.99
CA LEU A 164 -9.14 14.14 23.20
C LEU A 164 -8.52 12.74 23.12
N THR A 165 -8.67 11.95 24.19
CA THR A 165 -8.14 10.59 24.29
C THR A 165 -8.90 9.60 23.41
N LYS A 166 -10.23 9.63 23.42
CA LYS A 166 -11.08 8.73 22.61
C LYS A 166 -10.99 9.07 21.11
N ALA A 167 -10.97 10.35 20.78
CA ALA A 167 -10.77 10.83 19.41
C ALA A 167 -9.44 10.33 18.84
N SER A 168 -8.37 10.40 19.62
CA SER A 168 -7.04 9.95 19.19
C SER A 168 -6.98 8.46 18.89
N LEU A 169 -7.57 7.63 19.75
CA LEU A 169 -7.63 6.17 19.53
C LEU A 169 -8.36 5.84 18.22
N SER A 170 -9.45 6.53 17.91
CA SER A 170 -10.20 6.34 16.67
C SER A 170 -9.41 6.76 15.41
N VAL A 171 -8.66 7.88 15.48
CA VAL A 171 -7.77 8.31 14.39
C VAL A 171 -6.65 7.29 14.20
N PHE A 172 -6.16 6.68 15.28
CA PHE A 172 -5.12 5.68 15.19
C PHE A 172 -5.57 4.38 14.51
N THR A 173 -6.85 4.03 14.61
CA THR A 173 -7.42 2.91 13.85
C THR A 173 -7.39 3.15 12.34
N VAL A 174 -7.61 4.40 11.89
CA VAL A 174 -7.55 4.78 10.47
C VAL A 174 -6.13 4.67 9.90
N ILE A 175 -5.08 4.77 10.73
CA ILE A 175 -3.68 4.64 10.28
C ILE A 175 -3.40 3.27 9.65
N LEU A 176 -4.13 2.22 10.01
CA LEU A 176 -3.97 0.88 9.42
C LEU A 176 -4.18 0.86 7.89
N TYR A 177 -4.91 1.83 7.33
CA TYR A 177 -5.08 1.98 5.89
C TYR A 177 -3.86 2.57 5.17
N VAL A 178 -2.99 3.29 5.88
CA VAL A 178 -1.83 3.96 5.27
C VAL A 178 -0.84 2.95 4.67
N PRO A 179 -0.44 1.87 5.38
CA PRO A 179 0.37 0.81 4.78
C PRO A 179 -0.33 0.10 3.62
N VAL A 180 -1.67 0.00 3.61
CA VAL A 180 -2.44 -0.60 2.50
C VAL A 180 -2.25 0.19 1.20
N ILE A 181 -2.11 1.51 1.28
CA ILE A 181 -1.92 2.36 0.10
C ILE A 181 -0.47 2.27 -0.40
N ILE A 182 0.51 2.20 0.51
CA ILE A 182 1.93 2.41 0.18
C ILE A 182 2.69 1.10 -0.05
N LEU A 183 2.46 0.07 0.78
CA LEU A 183 3.17 -1.19 0.67
C LEU A 183 2.95 -1.91 -0.67
N PRO A 184 1.81 -1.79 -1.39
CA PRO A 184 1.67 -2.41 -2.69
C PRO A 184 2.77 -2.04 -3.69
N PHE A 185 3.36 -0.85 -3.58
CA PHE A 185 4.43 -0.43 -4.47
C PHE A 185 5.78 -1.09 -4.18
N SER A 186 5.98 -1.65 -2.98
CA SER A 186 7.23 -2.32 -2.60
C SER A 186 7.56 -3.51 -3.52
N VAL A 187 6.54 -4.16 -4.08
CA VAL A 187 6.68 -5.34 -4.95
C VAL A 187 7.49 -5.03 -6.23
N PHE A 188 7.36 -3.82 -6.78
CA PHE A 188 8.12 -3.37 -7.95
C PHE A 188 9.61 -3.23 -7.64
N LYS A 189 9.96 -3.00 -6.37
CA LYS A 189 11.35 -2.96 -5.92
C LYS A 189 11.88 -4.36 -5.69
N SER A 190 11.11 -5.22 -5.00
CA SER A 190 11.51 -6.60 -4.69
C SER A 190 11.78 -7.43 -5.96
N MET A 191 11.10 -7.12 -7.05
CA MET A 191 11.33 -7.73 -8.37
C MET A 191 12.19 -6.88 -9.31
N ASN A 192 12.77 -5.78 -8.81
CA ASN A 192 13.61 -4.84 -9.55
C ASN A 192 13.03 -4.48 -10.94
N ALA A 193 11.74 -4.18 -10.98
CA ALA A 193 11.04 -3.84 -12.22
C ALA A 193 11.61 -2.53 -12.79
N ARG A 194 12.17 -2.60 -13.99
CA ARG A 194 12.89 -1.50 -14.63
C ARG A 194 12.56 -1.39 -16.11
N ILE A 195 12.69 -0.18 -16.63
CA ILE A 195 12.72 0.08 -18.07
C ILE A 195 14.20 0.16 -18.45
N GLY A 196 14.65 -0.80 -19.27
CA GLY A 196 16.00 -0.88 -19.79
C GLY A 196 16.24 0.22 -20.81
N THR A 197 17.30 0.99 -20.63
CA THR A 197 17.70 2.04 -21.58
C THR A 197 19.20 1.92 -21.86
N ASN A 198 19.66 2.43 -23.00
CA ASN A 198 21.07 2.34 -23.39
C ASN A 198 22.03 3.07 -22.44
N TYR A 199 21.54 4.01 -21.61
CA TYR A 199 22.37 4.85 -20.74
C TYR A 199 22.16 4.59 -19.25
N ARG A 200 20.91 4.44 -18.79
CA ARG A 200 20.60 4.22 -17.38
C ARG A 200 19.21 3.60 -17.20
N ASP A 201 19.16 2.48 -16.49
CA ASP A 201 17.90 1.82 -16.14
C ASP A 201 17.00 2.74 -15.31
N PHE A 202 15.75 2.91 -15.75
CA PHE A 202 14.73 3.59 -14.96
C PHE A 202 13.99 2.56 -14.10
N LYS A 203 14.24 2.60 -12.78
CA LYS A 203 13.54 1.72 -11.83
C LYS A 203 12.16 2.29 -11.49
N LEU A 204 11.11 1.52 -11.72
CA LEU A 204 9.72 1.94 -11.51
C LEU A 204 9.45 2.40 -10.08
N TYR A 205 10.01 1.68 -9.09
CA TYR A 205 9.89 2.05 -7.67
C TYR A 205 10.42 3.46 -7.36
N ASN A 206 11.52 3.88 -8.00
CA ASN A 206 12.09 5.20 -7.76
C ASN A 206 11.18 6.31 -8.27
N GLY A 207 10.45 6.06 -9.36
CA GLY A 207 9.44 6.96 -9.89
C GLY A 207 8.31 7.20 -8.88
N VAL A 208 7.77 6.11 -8.32
CA VAL A 208 6.72 6.18 -7.28
C VAL A 208 7.19 6.94 -6.05
N VAL A 209 8.39 6.62 -5.54
CA VAL A 209 8.95 7.32 -4.38
C VAL A 209 9.13 8.81 -4.67
N ALA A 210 9.60 9.18 -5.87
CA ALA A 210 9.78 10.59 -6.24
C ALA A 210 8.43 11.34 -6.30
N THR A 211 7.38 10.73 -6.86
CA THR A 211 6.05 11.34 -6.89
C THR A 211 5.50 11.54 -5.49
N ILE A 212 5.58 10.51 -4.64
CA ILE A 212 5.07 10.61 -3.26
C ILE A 212 5.90 11.63 -2.45
N GLN A 213 7.22 11.71 -2.64
CA GLN A 213 8.05 12.74 -2.01
C GLN A 213 7.67 14.16 -2.47
N ARG A 214 7.35 14.36 -3.75
CA ARG A 214 6.86 15.65 -4.26
C ARG A 214 5.50 16.02 -3.65
N MET A 215 4.62 15.03 -3.47
CA MET A 215 3.34 15.21 -2.76
C MET A 215 3.50 15.41 -1.25
N ALA A 216 4.61 14.97 -0.66
CA ALA A 216 4.90 15.15 0.76
C ALA A 216 5.31 16.60 1.10
N VAL A 217 5.75 17.40 0.14
CA VAL A 217 6.15 18.81 0.36
C VAL A 217 5.00 19.66 0.95
N PRO A 218 3.76 19.61 0.39
CA PRO A 218 2.58 20.21 1.03
C PRO A 218 2.36 19.76 2.48
N VAL A 219 2.60 18.48 2.80
CA VAL A 219 2.41 17.94 4.16
C VAL A 219 3.35 18.62 5.15
N VAL A 220 4.62 18.79 4.77
CA VAL A 220 5.61 19.49 5.58
C VAL A 220 5.20 20.95 5.80
N ALA A 221 4.67 21.62 4.77
CA ALA A 221 4.18 22.99 4.89
C ALA A 221 3.00 23.12 5.86
N VAL A 222 2.03 22.18 5.83
CA VAL A 222 0.91 22.15 6.78
C VAL A 222 1.40 21.86 8.20
N PHE A 223 2.37 20.96 8.37
CA PHE A 223 2.96 20.67 9.67
C PHE A 223 3.68 21.89 10.27
N LEU A 224 4.44 22.64 9.46
CA LEU A 224 5.05 23.90 9.88
C LEU A 224 4.01 24.96 10.24
N TYR A 225 2.90 25.04 9.50
CA TYR A 225 1.78 25.93 9.81
C TYR A 225 1.12 25.59 11.16
N LEU A 226 0.90 24.29 11.44
CA LEU A 226 0.41 23.84 12.74
C LEU A 226 1.39 24.20 13.85
N PHE A 227 2.68 23.94 13.66
CA PHE A 227 3.71 24.29 14.63
C PHE A 227 3.72 25.80 14.95
N TYR A 228 3.59 26.64 13.91
CA TYR A 228 3.46 28.08 14.07
C TYR A 228 2.20 28.48 14.86
N LYS A 229 1.05 27.86 14.57
CA LYS A 229 -0.21 28.14 15.27
C LYS A 229 -0.15 27.70 16.75
N ILE A 230 0.54 26.61 17.04
CA ILE A 230 0.73 26.06 18.39
C ILE A 230 1.70 26.90 19.23
N GLY A 231 2.70 27.53 18.61
CA GLY A 231 3.59 28.47 19.29
C GLY A 231 2.86 29.68 19.92
N ASN A 232 1.60 29.92 19.52
CA ASN A 232 0.72 30.94 20.07
C ASN A 232 -0.35 30.39 21.04
N ALA A 233 -0.30 29.10 21.40
CA ALA A 233 -1.25 28.47 22.33
C ALA A 233 -0.76 28.55 23.78
N GLU A 234 -1.68 28.58 24.75
CA GLU A 234 -1.38 28.77 26.17
C GLU A 234 -0.65 27.58 26.82
N ASP A 235 -0.75 26.36 26.25
CA ASP A 235 -0.15 25.13 26.80
C ASP A 235 0.67 24.32 25.77
N VAL A 236 1.77 24.91 25.31
CA VAL A 236 2.68 24.33 24.29
C VAL A 236 3.18 22.91 24.65
N MET A 237 3.42 22.63 25.95
CA MET A 237 3.97 21.34 26.40
C MET A 237 2.97 20.18 26.22
N VAL A 238 1.67 20.41 26.46
CA VAL A 238 0.64 19.38 26.31
C VAL A 238 0.48 19.00 24.84
N VAL A 239 0.47 20.01 23.96
CA VAL A 239 0.36 19.81 22.51
C VAL A 239 1.60 19.11 21.94
N MET A 240 2.80 19.46 22.40
CA MET A 240 4.04 18.80 21.97
C MET A 240 4.07 17.32 22.37
N LYS A 241 3.63 16.98 23.59
CA LYS A 241 3.50 15.58 24.02
C LYS A 241 2.50 14.82 23.16
N PHE A 242 1.38 15.45 22.80
CA PHE A 242 0.36 14.86 21.95
C PHE A 242 0.85 14.56 20.53
N ILE A 243 1.57 15.50 19.91
CA ILE A 243 2.21 15.30 18.60
C ILE A 243 3.24 14.17 18.67
N ALA A 244 4.11 14.19 19.70
CA ALA A 244 5.14 13.17 19.86
C ALA A 244 4.55 11.76 20.03
N LEU A 245 3.50 11.62 20.84
CA LEU A 245 2.80 10.34 21.04
C LEU A 245 2.14 9.87 19.74
N SER A 246 1.49 10.77 19.01
CA SER A 246 0.83 10.46 17.73
C SER A 246 1.82 10.06 16.63
N ALA A 247 2.93 10.78 16.49
CA ALA A 247 3.99 10.41 15.56
C ALA A 247 4.61 9.06 15.94
N GLY A 248 4.79 8.80 17.24
CA GLY A 248 5.31 7.54 17.77
C GLY A 248 4.39 6.36 17.47
N THR A 249 3.06 6.50 17.65
CA THR A 249 2.10 5.43 17.35
C THR A 249 2.02 5.17 15.84
N ILE A 250 1.97 6.21 14.99
CA ILE A 250 2.04 6.06 13.53
C ILE A 250 3.30 5.27 13.13
N PHE A 251 4.46 5.66 13.68
CA PHE A 251 5.72 4.99 13.39
C PHE A 251 5.69 3.52 13.82
N LEU A 252 5.19 3.22 15.02
CA LEU A 252 5.12 1.85 15.53
C LEU A 252 4.21 0.98 14.65
N VAL A 253 3.00 1.46 14.32
CA VAL A 253 2.03 0.73 13.49
C VAL A 253 2.59 0.48 12.08
N THR A 254 3.19 1.49 11.45
CA THR A 254 3.77 1.37 10.10
C THR A 254 5.00 0.48 10.08
N LEU A 255 5.83 0.53 11.13
CA LEU A 255 6.99 -0.34 11.29
C LEU A 255 6.56 -1.80 11.46
N LEU A 256 5.61 -2.06 12.35
CA LEU A 256 5.14 -3.41 12.67
C LEU A 256 4.46 -4.05 11.45
N THR A 257 3.57 -3.32 10.77
CA THR A 257 2.93 -3.79 9.53
C THR A 257 3.94 -4.09 8.42
N SER A 258 4.91 -3.20 8.23
CA SER A 258 5.98 -3.40 7.23
C SER A 258 6.85 -4.61 7.56
N LEU A 259 7.26 -4.76 8.82
CA LEU A 259 8.07 -5.89 9.27
C LEU A 259 7.36 -7.22 9.04
N LEU A 260 6.07 -7.31 9.42
CA LEU A 260 5.25 -8.49 9.17
C LEU A 260 5.12 -8.81 7.68
N TYR A 261 4.92 -7.78 6.84
CA TYR A 261 4.86 -7.95 5.39
C TYR A 261 6.17 -8.52 4.81
N PHE A 262 7.31 -7.91 5.12
CA PHE A 262 8.62 -8.36 4.59
C PHE A 262 9.02 -9.73 5.15
N TYR A 263 8.67 -10.03 6.40
CA TYR A 263 9.02 -11.31 7.02
C TYR A 263 8.12 -12.47 6.57
N MET A 264 6.81 -12.24 6.44
CA MET A 264 5.82 -13.31 6.26
C MET A 264 5.26 -13.43 4.85
N MET A 265 5.17 -12.32 4.09
CA MET A 265 4.43 -12.27 2.83
C MET A 265 5.31 -12.12 1.59
N GLU A 266 6.35 -11.28 1.63
CA GLU A 266 7.13 -10.87 0.45
C GLU A 266 7.59 -12.06 -0.40
N ALA A 267 8.25 -13.05 0.21
CA ALA A 267 8.78 -14.20 -0.50
C ALA A 267 7.69 -15.01 -1.21
N SER A 268 6.54 -15.22 -0.56
CA SER A 268 5.41 -15.93 -1.17
C SER A 268 4.84 -15.15 -2.35
N ILE A 269 4.64 -13.84 -2.20
CA ILE A 269 4.06 -12.99 -3.24
C ILE A 269 4.97 -12.93 -4.46
N VAL A 270 6.26 -12.68 -4.26
CA VAL A 270 7.19 -12.63 -5.40
C VAL A 270 7.30 -13.99 -6.08
N SER A 271 7.26 -15.10 -5.33
CA SER A 271 7.27 -16.44 -5.94
C SER A 271 6.02 -16.71 -6.78
N ASP A 272 4.84 -16.27 -6.32
CA ASP A 272 3.58 -16.46 -7.04
C ASP A 272 3.54 -15.59 -8.31
N ILE A 273 4.02 -14.35 -8.22
CA ILE A 273 4.16 -13.46 -9.38
C ILE A 273 5.24 -14.00 -10.34
N GLY A 274 6.37 -14.49 -9.85
CA GLY A 274 7.41 -15.07 -10.69
C GLY A 274 6.91 -16.30 -11.48
N LYS A 275 6.18 -17.21 -10.82
CA LYS A 275 5.56 -18.37 -11.47
C LYS A 275 4.58 -17.95 -12.57
N LYS A 276 3.69 -17.00 -12.28
CA LYS A 276 2.75 -16.46 -13.27
C LYS A 276 3.46 -15.73 -14.40
N TRP A 277 4.52 -14.99 -14.12
CA TRP A 277 5.29 -14.29 -15.17
C TRP A 277 5.88 -15.27 -16.19
N ASN A 278 6.46 -16.38 -15.71
CA ASN A 278 7.01 -17.41 -16.59
C ASN A 278 5.94 -18.14 -17.41
N LEU A 279 4.68 -18.14 -16.97
CA LEU A 279 3.54 -18.71 -17.71
C LEU A 279 3.01 -17.75 -18.79
N PHE A 280 3.04 -16.43 -18.57
CA PHE A 280 2.39 -15.44 -19.44
C PHE A 280 3.32 -14.62 -20.33
N MET A 281 4.63 -14.64 -20.09
CA MET A 281 5.59 -14.03 -21.00
C MET A 281 6.38 -15.14 -21.74
N PRO A 282 5.85 -15.71 -22.82
CA PRO A 282 6.74 -16.22 -23.85
C PRO A 282 7.51 -15.02 -24.43
N VAL A 283 8.83 -15.06 -24.26
CA VAL A 283 9.93 -14.68 -25.20
C VAL A 283 9.48 -13.85 -26.45
N PRO A 284 10.25 -12.82 -26.85
CA PRO A 284 9.78 -11.52 -27.36
C PRO A 284 8.87 -11.53 -28.60
N LEU A 285 8.12 -10.43 -28.69
CA LEU A 285 7.25 -9.88 -29.74
C LEU A 285 7.76 -10.00 -31.19
N LEU A 286 7.99 -11.22 -31.68
CA LEU A 286 8.04 -11.54 -33.11
C LEU A 286 7.15 -12.74 -33.47
N MET A 287 6.32 -13.21 -32.54
CA MET A 287 5.25 -14.14 -32.87
C MET A 287 4.00 -13.34 -33.27
N SER A 288 3.83 -13.24 -34.59
CA SER A 288 2.60 -13.09 -35.37
C SER A 288 1.30 -12.96 -34.56
N LEU A 289 0.59 -11.86 -34.82
CA LEU A 289 -0.79 -11.51 -34.42
C LEU A 289 -1.87 -12.45 -35.00
N LYS A 290 -1.63 -13.75 -35.04
CA LYS A 290 -2.62 -14.76 -35.40
C LYS A 290 -2.46 -15.94 -34.44
N ASP A 291 -3.29 -15.97 -33.41
CA ASP A 291 -3.56 -17.21 -32.69
C ASP A 291 -4.44 -18.08 -33.62
N GLU A 292 -3.79 -18.98 -34.35
CA GLU A 292 -4.44 -20.19 -34.86
C GLU A 292 -4.57 -21.17 -33.68
N ASP A 293 -5.55 -20.95 -32.80
CA ASP A 293 -6.35 -22.03 -32.18
C ASP A 293 -7.31 -21.47 -31.11
N PRO A 294 -8.64 -21.46 -31.38
CA PRO A 294 -9.64 -21.01 -30.42
C PRO A 294 -10.12 -22.11 -29.46
N GLU A 295 -9.45 -23.26 -29.37
CA GLU A 295 -10.01 -24.43 -28.67
C GLU A 295 -9.79 -24.47 -27.15
N ASP A 296 -8.84 -23.72 -26.57
CA ASP A 296 -8.61 -23.77 -25.12
C ASP A 296 -9.20 -22.54 -24.40
N GLY A 297 -10.53 -22.54 -24.29
CA GLY A 297 -11.35 -21.54 -23.59
C GLY A 297 -11.16 -21.48 -22.07
N SER A 298 -9.93 -21.62 -21.58
CA SER A 298 -9.61 -21.42 -20.16
C SER A 298 -9.55 -19.93 -19.83
N TYR A 299 -10.74 -19.34 -19.62
CA TYR A 299 -10.87 -18.00 -19.07
C TYR A 299 -10.32 -17.96 -17.64
N TYR A 300 -9.06 -17.54 -17.50
CA TYR A 300 -8.47 -17.31 -16.19
C TYR A 300 -8.88 -15.93 -15.66
N PRO A 301 -9.41 -15.84 -14.43
CA PRO A 301 -9.81 -14.56 -13.86
C PRO A 301 -8.60 -13.61 -13.72
N ALA A 302 -8.79 -12.36 -14.15
CA ALA A 302 -7.81 -11.26 -14.15
C ALA A 302 -6.69 -11.33 -15.22
N THR A 303 -6.86 -12.13 -16.27
CA THR A 303 -6.09 -12.00 -17.51
C THR A 303 -6.45 -10.67 -18.19
N PRO A 304 -5.48 -9.85 -18.63
CA PRO A 304 -5.79 -8.69 -19.47
C PRO A 304 -6.29 -9.18 -20.83
N GLU A 305 -7.54 -8.91 -21.18
CA GLU A 305 -7.98 -8.99 -22.57
C GLU A 305 -7.32 -7.84 -23.34
N ARG A 306 -6.66 -8.17 -24.45
CA ARG A 306 -6.13 -7.16 -25.37
C ARG A 306 -7.30 -6.59 -26.16
N ASP A 307 -7.62 -5.32 -25.93
CA ASP A 307 -8.54 -4.58 -26.78
C ASP A 307 -7.82 -4.24 -28.09
N GLU A 308 -8.23 -4.88 -29.18
CA GLU A 308 -7.65 -4.67 -30.51
C GLU A 308 -7.92 -3.25 -31.04
N SER A 309 -8.92 -2.54 -30.50
CA SER A 309 -9.22 -1.15 -30.86
C SER A 309 -8.23 -0.13 -30.27
N ASP A 310 -7.37 -0.57 -29.34
CA ASP A 310 -6.37 0.26 -28.66
C ASP A 310 -5.00 0.25 -29.39
N LEU A 311 -4.86 -0.56 -30.45
CA LEU A 311 -3.67 -0.64 -31.31
C LEU A 311 -3.87 0.27 -32.53
N GLY A 312 -3.03 1.30 -32.67
CA GLY A 312 -3.04 2.14 -33.85
C GLY A 312 -2.72 1.33 -35.11
N ASP A 313 -3.45 1.62 -36.20
CA ASP A 313 -3.23 1.00 -37.50
C ASP A 313 -1.78 1.25 -37.96
N ILE A 314 -1.04 0.17 -38.16
CA ILE A 314 0.29 0.25 -38.76
C ILE A 314 0.09 0.43 -40.26
N GLU A 315 0.07 1.68 -40.73
CA GLU A 315 0.18 1.96 -42.16
C GLU A 315 1.59 1.58 -42.63
N ILE A 316 1.73 0.36 -43.15
CA ILE A 316 2.91 -0.04 -43.88
C ILE A 316 2.87 0.71 -45.21
N ALA A 317 3.54 1.86 -45.27
CA ALA A 317 3.78 2.56 -46.52
C ALA A 317 4.66 1.67 -47.41
N VAL A 318 4.02 0.88 -48.28
CA VAL A 318 4.69 0.21 -49.39
C VAL A 318 5.09 1.33 -50.36
N ARG A 319 6.38 1.66 -50.38
CA ARG A 319 6.96 2.42 -51.49
C ARG A 319 6.96 1.51 -52.71
N GLU A 320 6.11 1.83 -53.69
CA GLU A 320 6.33 1.46 -55.09
C GLU A 320 7.50 2.25 -55.70
#